data_AF-A0AAU6DXH0-F1
#
_entry.id   AF-A0AAU6DXH0-F1
#
_cell.length_a   1.000
_cell.length_b   1.000
_cell.length_c   1.000
_cell.angle_alpha   90.00
_cell.angle_beta   90.00
_cell.angle_gamma   90.00
#
_symmetry.space_group_name_H-M   'P 1'
#
loop_
_entity.id
_entity.type
_entity.pdbx_description
1 polymer ?
#
loop_
_entity_poly.entity_id
_entity_poly.type
_entity_poly.pdbx_seq_one_letter_code
_entity_poly.pdbx_strand_id
1 'polypeptide(L)'
;MVRCGDVHALVKVLQPGSASRRARAVVREVLREAGLDDDAIADAETIVAELAANAERHARPPYELRVLSLDGVPAWCEVVDGDPDLHEVRIILGLLHSVEEIGLPLLAENGRGLLLVHRLSQGRCHVHPTTTHTTGTPGKAVTFALPRLTFPALPGSGSDGDPSA
;
A
#
# COMPACT_ATOMS: atom_id res chain seq x y z
N MET A 1 19.88 -22.91 -6.69
CA MET A 1 18.53 -22.80 -7.27
C MET A 1 17.74 -21.89 -6.35
N VAL A 2 17.54 -20.63 -6.75
CA VAL A 2 16.77 -19.66 -5.94
C VAL A 2 15.31 -19.93 -6.20
N ARG A 3 14.55 -20.39 -5.20
CA ARG A 3 13.09 -20.36 -5.27
C ARG A 3 12.68 -18.90 -5.13
N CYS A 4 12.21 -18.30 -6.21
CA CYS A 4 11.39 -17.10 -6.12
C CYS A 4 10.07 -17.57 -5.49
N GLY A 5 9.66 -16.97 -4.38
CA GLY A 5 8.39 -17.33 -3.72
C GLY A 5 7.20 -17.18 -4.67
N ASP A 6 6.11 -17.88 -4.36
CA ASP A 6 4.90 -17.82 -5.19
C ASP A 6 4.25 -16.45 -5.01
N VAL A 7 4.12 -15.70 -6.11
CA VAL A 7 3.49 -14.37 -6.11
C VAL A 7 2.05 -14.49 -6.60
N HIS A 8 1.11 -14.07 -5.77
CA HIS A 8 -0.30 -14.03 -6.09
C HIS A 8 -0.83 -12.59 -6.01
N ALA A 9 -1.72 -12.23 -6.93
CA ALA A 9 -2.38 -10.93 -6.93
C ALA A 9 -3.89 -11.11 -6.77
N LEU A 10 -4.45 -10.54 -5.71
CA LEU A 10 -5.87 -10.28 -5.62
C LEU A 10 -6.17 -8.99 -6.38
N VAL A 11 -7.14 -9.02 -7.30
CA VAL A 11 -7.59 -7.83 -8.02
C VAL A 11 -9.08 -7.59 -7.75
N LYS A 12 -9.43 -6.36 -7.37
CA LYS A 12 -10.82 -5.94 -7.16
C LYS A 12 -11.09 -4.63 -7.88
N VAL A 13 -12.15 -4.61 -8.69
CA VAL A 13 -12.64 -3.39 -9.31
C VAL A 13 -13.31 -2.51 -8.26
N LEU A 14 -12.95 -1.22 -8.26
CA LEU A 14 -13.51 -0.19 -7.42
C LEU A 14 -14.49 0.65 -8.24
N GLN A 15 -15.73 0.75 -7.77
CA GLN A 15 -16.77 1.51 -8.48
C GLN A 15 -16.66 3.00 -8.11
N PRO A 16 -16.74 3.92 -9.10
CA PRO A 16 -16.76 5.36 -8.84
C PRO A 16 -17.82 5.78 -7.81
N GLY A 17 -17.50 6.75 -6.96
CA GLY A 17 -18.32 7.20 -5.84
C GLY A 17 -18.27 6.30 -4.61
N SER A 18 -17.57 5.17 -4.68
CA SER A 18 -17.44 4.21 -3.58
C SER A 18 -16.03 3.63 -3.44
N ALA A 19 -15.07 4.07 -4.27
CA ALA A 19 -13.77 3.42 -4.38
C ALA A 19 -13.05 3.39 -3.02
N SER A 20 -13.02 4.52 -2.32
CA SER A 20 -12.41 4.65 -0.99
C SER A 20 -13.03 3.73 0.07
N ARG A 21 -14.35 3.53 0.04
CA ARG A 21 -15.04 2.65 1.00
C ARG A 21 -14.76 1.19 0.68
N ARG A 22 -14.84 0.82 -0.60
CA ARG A 22 -14.61 -0.55 -1.06
C ARG A 22 -13.15 -0.96 -0.87
N ALA A 23 -12.20 -0.08 -1.13
CA ALA A 23 -10.78 -0.36 -0.95
C ALA A 23 -10.46 -0.70 0.51
N ARG A 24 -10.96 0.11 1.44
CA ARG A 24 -10.83 -0.16 2.89
C ARG A 24 -11.40 -1.52 3.29
N ALA A 25 -12.62 -1.83 2.84
CA ALA A 25 -13.27 -3.09 3.20
C ALA A 25 -12.46 -4.31 2.71
N VAL A 26 -11.98 -4.27 1.47
CA VAL A 26 -11.18 -5.37 0.89
C VAL A 26 -9.83 -5.50 1.60
N VAL A 27 -9.12 -4.40 1.82
CA VAL A 27 -7.82 -4.44 2.52
C VAL A 27 -7.99 -4.96 3.94
N ARG A 28 -9.01 -4.50 4.67
CA ARG A 28 -9.32 -5.00 6.02
C ARG A 28 -9.46 -6.50 6.05
N GLU A 29 -10.27 -7.05 5.15
CA GLU A 29 -10.56 -8.47 5.04
C GLU A 29 -9.27 -9.26 4.79
N VAL A 30 -8.52 -8.89 3.74
CA VAL A 30 -7.30 -9.58 3.34
C VAL A 30 -6.22 -9.55 4.42
N LEU A 31 -6.00 -8.39 5.05
CA LEU A 31 -4.95 -8.25 6.06
C LEU A 31 -5.33 -8.95 7.38
N ARG A 32 -6.62 -8.95 7.75
CA ARG A 32 -7.11 -9.71 8.91
C ARG A 32 -6.96 -11.21 8.71
N GLU A 33 -7.31 -11.71 7.53
CA GLU A 33 -7.11 -13.13 7.18
C GLU A 33 -5.64 -13.54 7.22
N ALA A 34 -4.73 -12.61 6.89
CA ALA A 34 -3.30 -12.80 7.00
C ALA A 34 -2.74 -12.61 8.43
N GLY A 35 -3.57 -12.22 9.41
CA GLY A 35 -3.17 -12.10 10.82
C GLY A 35 -2.35 -10.85 11.16
N LEU A 36 -2.45 -9.78 10.37
CA LEU A 36 -1.84 -8.50 10.72
C LEU A 36 -2.57 -7.85 11.91
N ASP A 37 -1.84 -7.05 12.68
CA ASP A 37 -2.40 -6.30 13.80
C ASP A 37 -3.34 -5.17 13.34
N ASP A 38 -4.23 -4.75 14.24
CA ASP A 38 -5.27 -3.76 13.91
C ASP A 38 -4.70 -2.36 13.57
N ASP A 39 -3.52 -1.99 14.09
CA ASP A 39 -2.88 -0.70 13.79
C ASP A 39 -2.32 -0.71 12.35
N ALA A 40 -1.63 -1.78 11.97
CA ALA A 40 -1.17 -2.01 10.59
C ALA A 40 -2.34 -2.04 9.60
N ILE A 41 -3.46 -2.64 9.99
CA ILE A 41 -4.68 -2.65 9.17
C ILE A 41 -5.26 -1.23 9.04
N ALA A 42 -5.32 -0.47 10.13
CA ALA A 42 -5.84 0.90 10.12
C ALA A 42 -4.99 1.84 9.26
N ASP A 43 -3.67 1.70 9.31
CA ASP A 43 -2.75 2.45 8.46
C ASP A 43 -2.95 2.09 6.98
N ALA A 44 -2.98 0.79 6.65
CA ALA A 44 -3.19 0.35 5.28
C ALA A 44 -4.54 0.80 4.71
N GLU A 45 -5.60 0.77 5.53
CA GLU A 45 -6.92 1.31 5.19
C GLU A 45 -6.91 2.79 4.86
N THR A 46 -6.20 3.57 5.69
CA THR A 46 -6.06 5.00 5.52
C THR A 46 -5.33 5.30 4.21
N ILE A 47 -4.23 4.58 3.95
CA ILE A 47 -3.46 4.71 2.70
C ILE A 47 -4.35 4.39 1.49
N VAL A 48 -5.02 3.24 1.43
CA VAL A 48 -5.84 2.89 0.25
C VAL A 48 -7.04 3.78 0.07
N ALA A 49 -7.62 4.31 1.15
CA ALA A 49 -8.71 5.27 1.05
C ALA A 49 -8.25 6.56 0.37
N GLU A 50 -7.10 7.10 0.78
CA GLU A 50 -6.55 8.31 0.16
C GLU A 50 -6.14 8.08 -1.30
N LEU A 51 -5.51 6.94 -1.61
CA LEU A 51 -5.15 6.60 -2.99
C LEU A 51 -6.37 6.43 -3.88
N ALA A 52 -7.41 5.73 -3.42
CA ALA A 52 -8.65 5.57 -4.15
C ALA A 52 -9.39 6.91 -4.33
N ALA A 53 -9.40 7.77 -3.32
CA ALA A 53 -9.98 9.10 -3.42
C ALA A 53 -9.19 9.98 -4.42
N ASN A 54 -7.87 9.89 -4.44
CA ASN A 54 -7.04 10.59 -5.42
C ASN A 54 -7.31 10.12 -6.85
N ALA A 55 -7.44 8.80 -7.05
CA ALA A 55 -7.84 8.25 -8.35
C ALA A 55 -9.20 8.81 -8.79
N GLU A 56 -10.19 8.85 -7.88
CA GLU A 56 -11.52 9.41 -8.18
C GLU A 56 -11.52 10.90 -8.50
N ARG A 57 -10.66 11.70 -7.84
CA ARG A 57 -10.61 13.16 -8.01
C ARG A 57 -9.76 13.61 -9.19
N HIS A 58 -8.68 12.90 -9.48
CA HIS A 58 -7.61 13.39 -10.36
C HIS A 58 -7.36 12.49 -11.58
N ALA A 59 -8.04 11.34 -11.68
CA ALA A 59 -7.86 10.41 -12.78
C ALA A 59 -9.21 9.93 -13.36
N ARG A 60 -9.18 8.80 -14.09
CA ARG A 60 -10.35 8.23 -14.76
C ARG A 60 -10.44 6.72 -14.57
N PRO A 61 -11.64 6.13 -14.62
CA PRO A 61 -11.80 4.68 -14.52
C PRO A 61 -11.15 3.93 -15.69
N PRO A 62 -10.95 2.60 -15.57
CA PRO A 62 -11.34 1.76 -14.42
C PRO A 62 -10.42 1.96 -13.21
N TYR A 63 -10.98 1.82 -12.01
CA TYR A 63 -10.21 1.82 -10.77
C TYR A 63 -10.08 0.39 -10.26
N GLU A 64 -8.87 -0.02 -9.89
CA GLU A 64 -8.60 -1.36 -9.34
C GLU A 64 -7.81 -1.25 -8.05
N LEU A 65 -8.18 -2.06 -7.06
CA LEU A 65 -7.35 -2.38 -5.92
C LEU A 65 -6.63 -3.69 -6.22
N ARG A 66 -5.32 -3.72 -6.01
CA ARG A 66 -4.50 -4.93 -6.10
C ARG A 66 -3.81 -5.16 -4.77
N VAL A 67 -3.81 -6.41 -4.31
CA VAL A 67 -3.00 -6.83 -3.17
C VAL A 67 -2.10 -7.95 -3.65
N LEU A 68 -0.79 -7.72 -3.59
CA LEU A 68 0.22 -8.69 -3.99
C LEU A 68 0.73 -9.40 -2.76
N SER A 69 0.58 -10.73 -2.75
CA SER A 69 1.05 -11.61 -1.71
C SER A 69 2.27 -12.40 -2.19
N LEU A 70 3.26 -12.53 -1.31
CA LEU A 70 4.44 -13.37 -1.51
C LEU A 70 4.37 -14.53 -0.52
N ASP A 71 4.40 -15.77 -1.02
CA ASP A 71 4.28 -16.99 -0.20
C ASP A 71 3.03 -16.95 0.70
N GLY A 72 1.92 -16.42 0.16
CA GLY A 72 0.63 -16.30 0.85
C GLY A 72 0.50 -15.08 1.77
N VAL A 73 1.56 -14.31 2.00
CA VAL A 73 1.54 -13.14 2.89
C VAL A 73 1.42 -11.84 2.07
N PRO A 74 0.40 -10.99 2.32
CA PRO A 74 0.28 -9.67 1.70
C PRO A 74 1.54 -8.83 1.91
N ALA A 75 2.18 -8.41 0.81
CA ALA A 75 3.44 -7.67 0.84
C ALA A 75 3.28 -6.26 0.28
N TRP A 76 2.43 -6.08 -0.73
CA TRP A 76 2.21 -4.79 -1.39
C TRP A 76 0.73 -4.59 -1.69
N CYS A 77 0.33 -3.33 -1.74
CA CYS A 77 -0.99 -2.96 -2.18
C CYS A 77 -0.90 -1.82 -3.20
N GLU A 78 -1.73 -1.88 -4.24
CA GLU A 78 -1.74 -0.94 -5.34
C GLU A 78 -3.16 -0.43 -5.59
N VAL A 79 -3.27 0.86 -5.84
CA VAL A 79 -4.46 1.44 -6.47
C VAL A 79 -4.10 1.82 -7.89
N VAL A 80 -4.88 1.30 -8.83
CA VAL A 80 -4.72 1.50 -10.27
C VAL A 80 -5.85 2.35 -10.81
N ASP A 81 -5.53 3.28 -11.69
CA ASP A 81 -6.49 4.05 -12.48
C ASP A 81 -6.17 4.01 -13.98
N GLY A 82 -7.16 4.35 -14.80
CA GLY A 82 -7.07 4.33 -16.26
C GLY A 82 -6.41 5.55 -16.88
N ASP A 83 -5.78 6.42 -16.09
CA ASP A 83 -4.99 7.54 -16.60
C ASP A 83 -3.49 7.17 -16.66
N PRO A 84 -2.87 7.10 -17.85
CA PRO A 84 -1.46 6.75 -17.99
C PRO A 84 -0.51 7.88 -17.57
N ASP A 85 -0.99 9.11 -17.30
CA ASP A 85 -0.12 10.22 -16.91
C ASP A 85 0.37 10.09 -15.45
N LEU A 86 1.67 9.88 -15.29
CA LEU A 86 2.36 9.72 -14.01
C LEU A 86 2.99 11.03 -13.52
N HIS A 87 3.06 12.07 -14.35
CA HIS A 87 4.02 13.17 -14.19
C HIS A 87 3.87 13.88 -12.84
N GLU A 88 2.64 14.30 -12.51
CA GLU A 88 2.34 15.00 -11.27
C GLU A 88 2.63 14.13 -10.03
N VAL A 89 2.10 12.91 -9.98
CA VAL A 89 2.29 11.98 -8.86
C VAL A 89 3.77 11.67 -8.65
N ARG A 90 4.52 11.47 -9.75
CA ARG A 90 5.94 11.16 -9.70
C ARG A 90 6.78 12.34 -9.17
N ILE A 91 6.44 13.57 -9.54
CA ILE A 91 7.08 14.77 -8.98
C ILE A 91 6.79 14.87 -7.49
N ILE A 92 5.52 14.72 -7.07
CA ILE A 92 5.14 14.84 -5.66
C ILE A 92 5.84 13.77 -4.81
N LEU A 93 5.80 12.51 -5.22
CA LEU A 93 6.49 11.43 -4.48
C LEU A 93 8.02 11.63 -4.49
N GLY A 94 8.61 12.09 -5.59
CA GLY A 94 10.03 12.40 -5.68
C GLY A 94 10.45 13.51 -4.71
N LEU A 95 9.63 14.57 -4.58
CA LEU A 95 9.84 15.62 -3.58
C LEU A 95 9.74 15.05 -2.17
N LEU A 96 8.68 14.29 -1.87
CA LEU A 96 8.47 13.67 -0.55
C LEU A 96 9.65 12.78 -0.12
N HIS A 97 10.26 12.06 -1.07
CA HIS A 97 11.43 11.22 -0.80
C HIS A 97 12.73 12.02 -0.58
N SER A 98 12.76 13.30 -0.98
CA SER A 98 13.96 14.14 -0.97
C SER A 98 14.00 15.15 0.18
N VAL A 99 12.87 15.51 0.78
CA VAL A 99 12.83 16.47 1.91
C VAL A 99 12.97 15.78 3.26
N GLU A 100 14.02 16.12 4.01
CA GLU A 100 14.07 15.97 5.48
C GLU A 100 13.13 17.02 6.10
N GLU A 101 11.83 16.70 6.18
CA GLU A 101 10.75 17.36 6.97
C GLU A 101 10.45 18.86 6.81
N ILE A 102 11.39 19.74 6.42
CA ILE A 102 11.28 21.19 6.60
C ILE A 102 10.66 21.93 5.37
N GLY A 103 10.47 21.25 4.22
CA GLY A 103 9.95 21.87 2.99
C GLY A 103 8.46 21.60 2.65
N LEU A 104 7.74 20.89 3.51
CA LEU A 104 6.39 20.37 3.27
C LEU A 104 5.21 21.37 3.15
N PRO A 105 5.29 22.65 3.57
CA PRO A 105 4.20 23.60 3.37
C PRO A 105 3.87 23.91 1.90
N LEU A 106 4.71 23.48 0.94
CA LEU A 106 4.53 23.70 -0.50
C LEU A 106 3.59 22.69 -1.17
N LEU A 107 3.20 21.62 -0.50
CA LEU A 107 2.14 20.76 -1.03
C LEU A 107 0.81 21.49 -0.85
N ALA A 108 0.28 22.03 -1.95
CA ALA A 108 -1.11 22.46 -2.07
C ALA A 108 -2.06 21.34 -1.60
N GLU A 109 -3.36 21.63 -1.44
CA GLU A 109 -4.34 20.65 -0.96
C GLU A 109 -4.26 19.29 -1.70
N ASN A 110 -3.88 19.30 -2.99
CA ASN A 110 -3.68 18.11 -3.84
C ASN A 110 -2.55 17.16 -3.38
N GLY A 111 -1.60 17.62 -2.56
CA GLY A 111 -0.45 16.82 -2.12
C GLY A 111 -0.61 16.15 -0.76
N ARG A 112 -1.63 16.52 0.02
CA ARG A 112 -1.82 16.02 1.39
C ARG A 112 -2.09 14.52 1.46
N GLY A 113 -2.87 13.99 0.52
CA GLY A 113 -3.15 12.56 0.44
C GLY A 113 -1.87 11.75 0.20
N LEU A 114 -1.03 12.16 -0.76
CA LEU A 114 0.24 11.48 -1.04
C LEU A 114 1.27 11.64 0.09
N LEU A 115 1.24 12.76 0.82
CA LEU A 115 2.03 12.94 2.03
C LEU A 115 1.62 11.95 3.12
N LEU A 116 0.32 11.76 3.35
CA LEU A 116 -0.16 10.77 4.32
C LEU A 116 0.26 9.36 3.92
N VAL A 117 0.07 9.01 2.65
CA VAL A 117 0.53 7.74 2.05
C VAL A 117 2.03 7.53 2.29
N HIS A 118 2.84 8.54 2.02
CA HIS A 118 4.29 8.48 2.21
C HIS A 118 4.66 8.24 3.68
N ARG A 119 4.05 8.96 4.62
CA ARG A 119 4.36 8.79 6.06
C ARG A 119 3.96 7.43 6.59
N LEU A 120 2.72 7.00 6.34
CA LEU A 120 2.20 5.73 6.84
C LEU A 120 2.90 4.53 6.19
N SER A 121 3.35 4.65 4.95
CA SER A 121 4.18 3.63 4.29
C SER A 121 5.68 3.73 4.65
N GLN A 122 6.09 4.70 5.48
CA GLN A 122 7.49 4.97 5.83
C GLN A 122 8.37 5.20 4.57
N GLY A 123 7.83 5.91 3.60
CA GLY A 123 8.46 6.18 2.31
C GLY A 123 8.50 5.00 1.34
N ARG A 124 7.92 3.85 1.71
CA ARG A 124 7.85 2.67 0.85
C ARG A 124 6.64 2.73 -0.07
N CYS A 125 6.51 3.81 -0.83
CA CYS A 125 5.48 4.00 -1.84
C CYS A 125 6.07 4.50 -3.16
N HIS A 126 5.50 4.10 -4.29
CA HIS A 126 5.93 4.59 -5.60
C HIS A 126 4.78 4.57 -6.61
N VAL A 127 4.97 5.30 -7.71
CA VAL A 127 4.06 5.30 -8.86
C VAL A 127 4.75 4.64 -10.05
N HIS A 128 4.01 3.83 -10.82
CA HIS A 128 4.55 3.17 -12.01
C HIS A 128 3.45 2.96 -13.07
N PRO A 129 3.82 2.88 -14.38
CA PRO A 129 2.85 2.54 -15.41
C PRO A 129 2.42 1.08 -15.26
N THR A 130 1.17 0.79 -15.57
CA THR A 130 0.64 -0.57 -15.53
C THR A 130 -0.42 -0.77 -16.61
N THR A 131 -0.89 -2.01 -16.75
CA THR A 131 -2.07 -2.33 -17.55
C THR A 131 -3.20 -2.69 -16.61
N THR A 132 -4.36 -2.07 -16.78
CA THR A 132 -5.58 -2.41 -16.06
C THR A 132 -5.98 -3.86 -16.34
N HIS A 133 -6.28 -4.64 -15.31
CA HIS A 133 -6.60 -6.05 -15.46
C HIS A 133 -7.95 -6.25 -16.15
N THR A 134 -8.90 -5.35 -15.90
CA THR A 134 -10.30 -5.48 -16.34
C THR A 134 -10.48 -5.13 -17.81
N THR A 135 -9.79 -4.09 -18.30
CA THR A 135 -9.95 -3.59 -19.68
C THR A 135 -8.73 -3.82 -20.56
N GLY A 136 -7.59 -4.22 -19.99
CA GLY A 136 -6.34 -4.41 -20.74
C GLY A 136 -5.74 -3.10 -21.26
N THR A 137 -6.22 -1.94 -20.79
CA THR A 137 -5.76 -0.63 -21.24
C THR A 137 -4.62 -0.10 -20.36
N PRO A 138 -3.70 0.70 -20.91
CA PRO A 138 -2.68 1.38 -20.12
C PRO A 138 -3.29 2.26 -19.03
N GLY A 139 -2.62 2.31 -17.89
CA GLY A 139 -2.98 3.13 -16.75
C GLY A 139 -1.77 3.32 -15.84
N LYS A 140 -2.03 3.73 -14.60
CA LYS A 140 -0.99 3.87 -13.58
C LYS A 140 -1.38 3.21 -12.29
N ALA A 141 -0.37 2.76 -11.56
CA ALA A 141 -0.50 2.21 -10.23
C ALA A 141 0.29 3.07 -9.24
N VAL A 142 -0.36 3.46 -8.15
CA VAL A 142 0.33 3.92 -6.95
C VAL A 142 0.35 2.76 -5.97
N THR A 143 1.55 2.33 -5.58
CA THR A 143 1.77 1.16 -4.71
C THR A 143 2.48 1.56 -3.44
N PHE A 144 2.23 0.80 -2.38
CA PHE A 144 2.91 0.93 -1.11
C PHE A 144 3.16 -0.44 -0.47
N ALA A 145 4.24 -0.54 0.30
CA ALA A 145 4.57 -1.73 1.06
C ALA A 145 3.61 -1.86 2.24
N LEU A 146 3.08 -3.07 2.41
CA LEU A 146 2.39 -3.43 3.64
C LEU A 146 3.45 -3.73 4.73
N PRO A 147 3.16 -3.41 6.00
CA PRO A 147 3.96 -3.91 7.10
C PRO A 147 3.94 -5.45 7.07
N ARG A 148 5.12 -6.05 7.18
CA ARG A 148 5.23 -7.51 7.27
C ARG A 148 4.83 -7.95 8.67
N LEU A 149 4.28 -9.16 8.77
CA LEU A 149 4.11 -9.82 10.06
C LEU A 149 5.43 -9.79 10.82
N THR A 150 5.53 -8.94 11.84
CA THR A 150 6.54 -9.09 12.88
C THR A 150 6.08 -10.22 13.76
N PHE A 151 6.67 -11.41 13.57
CA PHE A 151 6.55 -12.44 14.59
C PHE A 151 7.18 -11.89 15.87
N PRO A 152 6.48 -11.91 17.03
CA PRO A 152 7.13 -11.59 18.28
C PRO A 152 8.32 -12.54 18.45
N ALA A 153 9.49 -11.98 18.79
CA ALA A 153 10.66 -12.77 19.12
C ALA A 153 10.24 -13.83 20.16
N LEU A 154 10.45 -15.11 19.85
CA LEU A 154 10.14 -16.19 20.77
C LEU A 154 10.80 -15.84 22.12
N PRO A 155 10.07 -15.87 23.25
CA PRO A 155 10.67 -15.64 24.55
C PRO A 155 11.81 -16.64 24.69
N GLY A 156 13.01 -16.09 24.90
CA GLY A 156 14.25 -16.86 24.95
C GLY A 156 14.05 -18.07 25.86
N SER A 157 14.45 -19.23 25.36
CA SER A 157 14.58 -20.45 26.14
C SER A 157 15.29 -20.10 27.44
N GLY A 158 14.53 -20.04 28.54
CA GLY A 158 15.08 -19.93 29.87
C GLY A 158 16.02 -21.11 30.04
N SER A 159 17.32 -20.83 30.03
CA SER A 159 18.24 -21.68 30.73
C SER A 159 18.00 -21.42 32.21
N ASP A 160 17.07 -22.19 32.78
CA ASP A 160 17.09 -22.52 34.20
C ASP A 160 18.47 -23.12 34.50
N GLY A 161 19.38 -22.26 34.95
CA GLY A 161 20.54 -22.69 35.69
C GLY A 161 20.12 -22.86 37.15
N ASP A 162 19.60 -24.04 37.49
CA ASP A 162 19.37 -24.45 38.87
C ASP A 162 20.75 -24.63 39.60
N PRO A 163 20.80 -24.44 40.93
CA PRO A 163 22.03 -24.22 41.68
C PRO A 163 22.63 -25.54 42.20
N SER A 164 23.96 -25.62 42.27
CA SER A 164 24.73 -26.33 43.32
C SER A 164 26.20 -26.44 42.94
N ALA A 165 27.05 -25.74 43.68
CA ALA A 165 28.18 -26.30 44.46
C ALA A 165 28.96 -25.14 45.12
#